data_AF-A0A834GA78-F1
#
_entry.id   AF-A0A834GA78-F1
#
_cell.length_a   1.000
_cell.length_b   1.000
_cell.length_c   1.000
_cell.angle_alpha   90.00
_cell.angle_beta   90.00
_cell.angle_gamma   90.00
#
_symmetry.space_group_name_H-M   'P 1'
#
loop_
_entity.id
_entity.type
_entity.pdbx_description
1 polymer ?
#
loop_
_entity_poly.entity_id
_entity_poly.type
_entity_poly.pdbx_seq_one_letter_code
_entity_poly.pdbx_strand_id
1 'polypeptide(L)'
;MQAYRNNRKLVIALNPLPHSGSQTSGETACEICKRILMDPRSNRYCSIACKVAAFMKKTNNAEPPFLALRSPSPPPPPPPSRSPSPDRNPNSKRPRKGVPHRAPVS
;
A
#
# COMPACT_ATOMS: atom_id res chain seq x y z
N MET A 1 -1.64 -18.61 -9.68
CA MET A 1 -1.21 -20.03 -9.56
C MET A 1 -0.04 -20.22 -10.50
N GLN A 2 1.13 -20.65 -9.99
CA GLN A 2 2.31 -20.86 -10.83
C GLN A 2 2.85 -22.28 -10.63
N ALA A 3 3.07 -22.99 -11.72
CA ALA A 3 3.63 -24.34 -11.68
C ALA A 3 5.16 -24.30 -11.66
N TYR A 4 5.77 -25.14 -10.83
CA TYR A 4 7.23 -25.32 -10.78
C TYR A 4 7.61 -26.80 -10.63
N ARG A 5 8.88 -27.13 -10.88
CA ARG A 5 9.40 -28.49 -10.70
C ARG A 5 10.02 -28.65 -9.32
N ASN A 6 9.56 -29.66 -8.59
CA ASN A 6 10.17 -30.12 -7.34
C ASN A 6 10.33 -31.63 -7.39
N ASN A 7 11.54 -32.15 -7.16
CA ASN A 7 11.82 -33.59 -7.19
C ASN A 7 11.25 -34.30 -8.43
N ARG A 8 11.44 -33.70 -9.60
CA ARG A 8 10.94 -34.17 -10.91
C ARG A 8 9.40 -34.20 -11.08
N LYS A 9 8.64 -33.69 -10.12
CA LYS A 9 7.18 -33.55 -10.20
C LYS A 9 6.78 -32.09 -10.48
N LEU A 10 5.73 -31.90 -11.28
CA LEU A 10 5.13 -30.59 -11.50
C LEU A 10 4.18 -30.28 -10.34
N VAL A 11 4.42 -29.19 -9.62
CA VAL A 11 3.64 -28.81 -8.44
C VAL A 11 3.14 -27.37 -8.58
N ILE A 12 1.93 -27.09 -8.09
CA ILE A 12 1.33 -25.75 -8.12
C ILE A 12 1.66 -25.05 -6.82
N ALA A 13 2.23 -23.86 -6.92
CA ALA A 13 2.47 -23.03 -5.76
C ALA A 13 1.16 -22.35 -5.31
N LEU A 14 0.80 -22.61 -4.06
CA LEU A 14 -0.34 -21.95 -3.40
C LEU A 14 -0.05 -20.48 -3.07
N ASN A 15 1.24 -20.16 -2.86
CA ASN A 15 1.74 -18.80 -2.68
C ASN A 15 2.69 -18.46 -3.83
N PRO A 16 2.68 -17.22 -4.34
CA PRO A 16 3.57 -16.83 -5.43
C PRO A 16 5.03 -16.98 -5.01
N LEU A 17 5.81 -17.76 -5.78
CA LEU A 17 7.24 -17.94 -5.52
C LEU A 17 7.98 -16.62 -5.81
N PRO A 18 8.95 -16.22 -4.97
CA PRO A 18 9.65 -14.94 -5.12
C PRO A 18 10.51 -14.83 -6.39
N HIS A 19 10.70 -15.92 -7.14
CA HIS A 19 11.69 -16.00 -8.23
C HIS A 19 11.16 -16.59 -9.52
N SER A 20 9.85 -16.81 -9.66
CA SER A 20 9.35 -17.50 -10.82
C SER A 20 9.12 -16.55 -12.00
N GLY A 21 10.24 -16.21 -12.64
CA GLY A 21 10.34 -16.09 -14.08
C GLY A 21 9.96 -14.75 -14.68
N SER A 22 10.89 -13.81 -14.63
CA SER A 22 11.71 -13.47 -15.80
C SER A 22 12.53 -12.23 -15.45
N GLN A 23 13.82 -12.23 -15.78
CA GLN A 23 14.58 -11.00 -15.91
C GLN A 23 14.00 -10.27 -17.13
N THR A 24 12.79 -9.76 -16.99
CA THR A 24 12.21 -8.98 -18.04
C THR A 24 12.97 -7.66 -18.05
N SER A 25 13.42 -7.28 -19.25
CA SER A 25 14.06 -6.00 -19.51
C SER A 25 13.36 -4.88 -18.73
N GLY A 26 14.14 -3.92 -18.23
CA GLY A 26 13.67 -2.88 -17.30
C GLY A 26 12.42 -2.09 -17.75
N GLU A 27 12.00 -2.25 -18.99
CA GLU A 27 10.79 -1.72 -19.60
C GLU A 27 9.48 -2.39 -19.13
N THR A 28 9.54 -3.58 -18.53
CA THR A 28 8.34 -4.33 -18.09
C THR A 28 8.18 -4.45 -16.57
N ALA A 29 9.08 -3.81 -15.82
CA ALA A 29 9.11 -3.84 -14.37
C ALA A 29 8.88 -2.44 -13.77
N CYS A 30 8.38 -2.41 -12.55
CA CYS A 30 8.20 -1.19 -11.77
C CYS A 30 9.54 -0.46 -11.64
N GLU A 31 9.57 0.83 -11.98
CA GLU A 31 10.81 1.63 -11.92
C GLU A 31 11.43 1.68 -10.51
N ILE A 32 10.58 1.57 -9.47
CA ILE A 32 10.97 1.70 -8.06
C ILE A 32 11.36 0.37 -7.41
N CYS A 33 10.45 -0.61 -7.40
CA CYS A 33 10.66 -1.87 -6.66
C CYS A 33 11.01 -3.06 -7.57
N LYS A 34 11.13 -2.83 -8.88
CA LYS A 34 11.52 -3.83 -9.90
C LYS A 34 10.60 -5.07 -10.00
N ARG A 35 9.41 -5.03 -9.41
CA ARG A 35 8.38 -6.06 -9.62
C ARG A 35 7.82 -5.97 -11.04
N ILE A 36 7.58 -7.13 -11.66
CA ILE A 36 6.94 -7.23 -12.98
C ILE A 36 5.56 -6.58 -12.93
N LEU A 37 5.25 -5.77 -13.95
CA LEU A 37 3.95 -5.11 -14.09
C LEU A 37 3.00 -6.00 -14.88
N MET A 38 1.72 -6.03 -14.49
CA MET A 38 0.69 -6.74 -15.26
C MET A 38 0.50 -6.10 -16.63
N ASP A 39 0.53 -4.76 -16.69
CA ASP A 39 0.37 -3.97 -17.91
C ASP A 39 1.50 -2.95 -18.06
N PRO A 40 2.69 -3.36 -18.53
CA PRO A 40 3.85 -2.47 -18.64
C PRO A 40 3.70 -1.40 -19.72
N ARG A 41 2.77 -1.59 -20.68
CA ARG A 41 2.49 -0.59 -21.73
C ARG A 41 1.75 0.64 -21.20
N SER A 42 0.92 0.48 -20.17
CA SER A 42 0.08 1.54 -19.62
C SER A 42 0.53 2.01 -18.24
N ASN A 43 1.27 1.19 -17.51
CA ASN A 43 1.72 1.48 -16.16
C ASN A 43 3.24 1.38 -16.05
N ARG A 44 3.86 2.32 -15.32
CA ARG A 44 5.29 2.33 -14.98
C ARG A 44 5.58 1.90 -13.53
N TYR A 45 4.53 1.80 -12.71
CA TYR A 45 4.63 1.52 -11.27
C TYR A 45 3.63 0.43 -10.88
N CYS A 46 4.01 -0.45 -9.94
CA CYS A 46 3.16 -1.54 -9.48
C CYS A 46 2.07 -1.11 -8.49
N SER A 47 2.19 0.10 -7.92
CA SER A 47 1.24 0.64 -6.94
C SER A 47 1.36 2.16 -6.84
N ILE A 48 0.33 2.80 -6.27
CA ILE A 48 0.32 4.24 -5.98
C ILE A 48 1.50 4.61 -5.07
N ALA A 49 1.84 3.77 -4.09
CA ALA A 49 2.99 3.99 -3.22
C ALA A 49 4.31 4.11 -4.00
N CYS A 50 4.55 3.23 -4.98
CA CYS A 50 5.73 3.33 -5.85
C CYS A 50 5.67 4.59 -6.74
N LYS A 51 4.49 4.98 -7.24
CA LYS A 51 4.34 6.21 -8.01
C LYS A 51 4.73 7.43 -7.17
N VAL A 52 4.18 7.58 -5.96
CA VAL A 52 4.50 8.71 -5.06
C VAL A 52 6.00 8.74 -4.72
N ALA A 53 6.60 7.59 -4.39
CA ALA A 53 8.03 7.51 -4.11
C ALA A 53 8.90 7.98 -5.29
N ALA A 54 8.50 7.67 -6.54
CA ALA A 54 9.17 8.15 -7.74
C ALA A 54 9.08 9.68 -7.88
N PHE A 55 7.90 10.26 -7.64
CA PHE A 55 7.71 11.72 -7.65
C PHE A 55 8.55 12.42 -6.59
N MET A 56 8.57 11.92 -5.36
CA MET A 56 9.38 12.47 -4.26
C MET A 56 10.88 12.39 -4.52
N LYS A 57 11.35 11.35 -5.22
CA LYS A 57 12.76 11.23 -5.60
C LYS A 57 13.13 12.21 -6.73
N LYS A 58 12.19 12.51 -7.64
CA LYS A 58 12.42 13.40 -8.78
C LYS A 58 12.39 14.88 -8.40
N THR A 59 11.61 15.27 -7.39
CA THR A 59 11.52 16.66 -6.90
C THR A 59 12.81 17.18 -6.25
N ASN A 60 13.74 16.31 -5.85
CA ASN A 60 14.99 16.72 -5.21
C ASN A 60 15.92 17.53 -6.15
N ASN A 61 15.74 17.48 -7.47
CA ASN A 61 16.60 18.20 -8.45
C ASN A 61 15.91 19.38 -9.17
N ALA A 62 14.64 19.64 -8.90
CA ALA A 62 13.92 20.80 -9.43
C ALA A 62 12.63 20.95 -8.64
N GLU A 63 12.65 21.71 -7.55
CA GLU A 63 11.44 21.92 -6.76
C GLU A 63 10.69 23.17 -7.24
N PRO A 64 9.45 23.04 -7.76
CA PRO A 64 8.60 24.19 -8.03
C PRO A 64 8.04 24.76 -6.70
N PRO A 65 7.83 26.09 -6.60
CA PRO A 65 7.60 26.82 -5.34
C PRO A 65 6.37 26.40 -4.52
N PHE A 66 5.50 25.52 -5.03
CA PHE A 66 4.29 25.10 -4.32
C PHE A 66 4.56 24.13 -3.15
N LEU A 67 5.71 23.43 -3.15
CA LEU A 67 6.09 22.54 -2.04
C LEU A 67 6.70 23.32 -0.85
N ALA A 68 7.18 24.55 -1.08
CA ALA A 68 7.60 25.48 -0.02
C ALA A 68 6.44 26.04 0.83
N LEU A 69 5.19 25.92 0.38
CA LEU A 69 4.00 26.37 1.12
C LEU A 69 3.61 25.44 2.27
N ARG A 70 4.29 24.30 2.45
CA ARG A 70 4.22 23.48 3.66
C ARG A 70 5.19 23.99 4.73
N SER A 71 5.24 25.29 4.95
CA SER A 71 5.68 25.78 6.25
C SER A 71 4.67 25.26 7.28
N PRO A 72 5.09 24.50 8.32
CA PRO A 72 4.18 24.11 9.37
C PRO A 72 3.65 25.39 10.01
N SER A 73 2.34 25.63 9.90
CA SER A 73 1.68 26.66 10.69
C SER A 73 2.06 26.45 12.16
N PRO A 74 2.38 27.51 12.92
CA PRO A 74 2.69 27.36 14.33
C PRO A 74 1.58 26.56 15.02
N PRO A 75 1.93 25.66 15.96
CA PRO A 75 0.94 24.85 16.64
C PRO A 75 -0.13 25.77 17.25
N PRO A 76 -1.43 25.40 17.16
CA PRO A 76 -2.48 26.15 17.83
C PRO A 76 -2.14 26.27 19.32
N PRO A 77 -2.50 27.38 19.99
CA PRO A 77 -2.25 27.55 21.40
C PRO A 77 -2.83 26.36 22.18
N PRO A 78 -2.16 25.91 23.26
CA PRO A 78 -2.63 24.77 24.03
C PRO A 78 -4.07 25.04 24.51
N PRO A 79 -4.97 24.05 24.42
CA PRO A 79 -6.32 24.19 24.94
C PRO A 79 -6.24 24.52 26.43
N PRO A 80 -7.16 25.35 26.97
CA PRO A 80 -7.21 25.61 28.40
C PRO A 80 -7.31 24.29 29.15
N SER A 81 -6.52 24.15 30.22
CA SER A 81 -6.45 22.94 31.04
C SER A 81 -7.85 22.57 31.54
N ARG A 82 -8.46 21.59 30.87
CA ARG A 82 -9.66 20.93 31.39
C ARG A 82 -9.19 20.01 32.50
N SER A 83 -9.64 20.32 33.71
CA SER A 83 -9.57 19.45 34.88
C SER A 83 -10.04 18.02 34.53
N PRO A 84 -9.45 16.99 35.17
CA PRO A 84 -9.76 15.60 34.83
C PRO A 84 -11.21 15.29 35.26
N SER A 85 -12.09 15.13 34.26
CA SER A 85 -13.39 14.48 34.46
C SER A 85 -13.17 12.96 34.55
N PRO A 86 -13.79 12.26 35.52
CA PRO A 86 -13.52 10.84 35.75
C PRO A 86 -14.13 9.97 34.64
N ASP A 87 -13.36 8.93 34.30
CA ASP A 87 -13.77 7.68 33.66
C ASP A 87 -14.48 7.74 32.29
N ARG A 88 -13.67 7.69 31.23
CA ARG A 88 -14.08 7.03 29.97
C ARG A 88 -13.32 5.72 29.80
N ASN A 89 -14.00 4.63 30.13
CA ASN A 89 -13.55 3.26 29.91
C ASN A 89 -13.25 3.04 28.40
N PRO A 90 -12.02 2.63 28.03
CA PRO A 90 -11.62 2.43 26.63
C PRO A 90 -12.30 1.23 25.94
N ASN A 91 -13.12 0.45 26.64
CA ASN A 91 -13.70 -0.80 26.12
C ASN A 91 -15.09 -0.65 25.46
N SER A 92 -15.51 0.54 25.04
CA SER A 92 -16.78 0.69 24.31
C SER A 92 -16.65 0.21 22.85
N LYS A 93 -16.53 -1.11 22.65
CA LYS A 93 -16.72 -1.77 21.35
C LYS A 93 -18.18 -1.58 20.93
N ARG A 94 -18.44 -0.64 20.03
CA ARG A 94 -19.76 -0.49 19.41
C ARG A 94 -20.13 -1.82 18.72
N PRO A 95 -21.28 -2.44 19.04
CA PRO A 95 -21.70 -3.65 18.34
C PRO A 95 -21.93 -3.32 16.86
N ARG A 96 -21.37 -4.12 15.96
CA ARG A 96 -21.69 -4.00 14.53
C ARG A 96 -23.15 -4.42 14.34
N LYS A 97 -23.92 -3.63 13.60
CA LYS A 97 -25.27 -4.02 13.20
C LYS A 97 -25.18 -5.23 12.24
N GLY A 98 -26.00 -6.25 12.52
CA GLY A 98 -26.26 -7.36 11.61
C GLY A 98 -25.37 -8.60 11.84
N VAL A 99 -26.02 -9.76 11.88
CA VAL A 99 -25.38 -11.07 11.72
C VAL A 99 -25.42 -11.40 10.22
N PRO A 100 -24.28 -11.63 9.55
CA PRO A 100 -24.29 -12.03 8.15
C PRO A 100 -24.90 -13.44 8.02
N HIS A 101 -26.05 -13.54 7.35
CA HIS A 101 -26.64 -14.83 6.97
C HIS A 101 -26.22 -15.22 5.55
N ARG A 102 -25.96 -16.52 5.34
CA ARG A 102 -25.78 -17.08 4.00
C ARG A 102 -27.13 -17.17 3.28
N ALA A 103 -27.12 -16.95 1.97
CA ALA A 103 -28.28 -17.16 1.12
C ALA A 103 -28.73 -18.65 1.14
N PRO A 104 -30.03 -18.95 0.99
CA PRO A 104 -30.51 -20.32 0.82
C PRO A 104 -29.91 -20.95 -0.45
N VAL A 105 -29.68 -22.26 -0.40
CA VAL A 105 -29.34 -23.04 -1.59
C VAL A 105 -30.63 -23.37 -2.33
N SER A 106 -30.70 -22.96 -3.60
CA SER A 106 -31.73 -23.33 -4.58
C SER A 106 -31.38 -24.63 -5.28
#